data_AF-A0A941CQU0-F1
#
_entry.id   AF-A0A941CQU0-F1
#
_cell.length_a   1.000
_cell.length_b   1.000
_cell.length_c   1.000
_cell.angle_alpha   90.00
_cell.angle_beta   90.00
_cell.angle_gamma   90.00
#
_symmetry.space_group_name_H-M   'P 1'
#
loop_
_entity.id
_entity.type
_entity.pdbx_description
1 polymer ?
#
loop_
_entity_poly.entity_id
_entity_poly.type
_entity_poly.pdbx_seq_one_letter_code
_entity_poly.pdbx_strand_id
1 'polypeptide(L)'
;MSILAATQKRLFPPTLIHRSEGQRKREVDKDQRFSALYERLDQLPVSLSSRYHHFGLVFENLSYRDEDGHMVLAGLNMTIEQGKKYLLLGTEESGNAELLKILSHQIQEYDGNVYVGHQNLKELQGKSLERILAFIHKNIFVLNDTIYRNIALHPHYDEKKVRESMRRVGLNERPEANTTDIALNRGFYSANERQKISIARALVNNSSILILDSTSDCTKDCEVEELILNIRDMTVLSVSHILSKELVDRYDKIFVLDEGRVVEEGSFSDLLLQGGHFYSMYVRNEAI
;
A
#
# COMPACT_ATOMS: atom_id res chain seq x y z
N MET A 1 1.41 43.86 49.04
CA MET A 1 2.41 43.51 48.00
C MET A 1 2.39 41.99 47.83
N SER A 2 1.24 41.44 47.40
CA SER A 2 0.94 40.99 46.01
C SER A 2 1.47 39.56 45.81
N ILE A 3 0.70 38.49 45.99
CA ILE A 3 -0.44 38.00 45.18
C ILE A 3 -0.07 37.88 43.70
N LEU A 4 0.34 36.68 43.25
CA LEU A 4 -0.08 36.00 42.01
C LEU A 4 0.79 34.74 41.77
N ALA A 5 0.42 33.62 42.40
CA ALA A 5 0.86 32.28 41.99
C ALA A 5 -0.16 31.23 42.46
N ALA A 6 -1.44 31.51 42.17
CA ALA A 6 -2.53 30.56 42.30
C ALA A 6 -3.59 30.99 41.29
N THR A 7 -3.78 30.21 40.22
CA THR A 7 -5.06 29.87 39.57
C THR A 7 -4.75 29.24 38.21
N GLN A 8 -4.80 27.91 38.14
CA GLN A 8 -5.59 27.19 37.13
C GLN A 8 -5.59 25.69 37.44
N LYS A 9 -6.53 25.31 38.30
CA LYS A 9 -7.05 23.95 38.45
C LYS A 9 -8.50 23.99 37.96
N ARG A 10 -8.90 22.98 37.16
CA ARG A 10 -10.25 22.69 36.60
C ARG A 10 -10.54 23.47 35.30
N LEU A 11 -10.99 22.86 34.19
CA LEU A 11 -11.84 21.68 34.01
C LEU A 11 -11.29 20.74 32.91
N PHE A 12 -11.22 19.43 33.18
CA PHE A 12 -11.75 18.31 32.38
C PHE A 12 -11.53 17.01 33.20
N PRO A 13 -12.42 16.01 33.10
CA PRO A 13 -12.65 15.01 34.16
C PRO A 13 -11.61 13.88 34.22
N PRO A 14 -11.47 13.22 35.38
CA PRO A 14 -10.51 12.12 35.58
C PRO A 14 -11.19 10.76 35.31
N THR A 15 -10.92 10.13 34.16
CA THR A 15 -11.14 8.68 34.04
C THR A 15 -10.33 8.05 32.91
N LEU A 16 -9.62 6.96 33.26
CA LEU A 16 -8.92 5.98 32.41
C LEU A 16 -7.48 6.29 31.95
N ILE A 17 -6.59 6.58 32.92
CA ILE A 17 -5.19 6.13 32.84
C ILE A 17 -5.01 4.97 33.83
N HIS A 18 -5.13 3.75 33.32
CA HIS A 18 -4.40 2.60 33.85
C HIS A 18 -4.07 1.67 32.67
N ARG A 19 -3.07 2.06 31.87
CA ARG A 19 -2.27 1.04 31.16
C ARG A 19 -1.08 0.75 32.07
N SER A 20 -1.02 -0.49 32.55
CA SER A 20 0.03 -0.96 33.45
C SER A 20 1.41 -0.78 32.81
N GLU A 21 2.44 -0.51 33.62
CA GLU A 21 3.83 -0.43 33.17
C GLU A 21 4.26 -1.68 32.38
N GLY A 22 3.64 -2.83 32.66
CA GLY A 22 3.82 -4.06 31.92
C GLY A 22 3.40 -4.00 30.44
N GLN A 23 2.43 -3.17 30.05
CA GLN A 23 2.05 -2.99 28.64
C GLN A 23 3.02 -2.09 27.88
N ARG A 24 3.50 -0.99 28.50
CA ARG A 24 4.54 -0.13 27.88
C ARG A 24 5.86 -0.89 27.71
N LYS A 25 6.25 -1.68 28.70
CA LYS A 25 7.48 -2.49 28.64
C LYS A 25 7.41 -3.57 27.55
N ARG A 26 6.24 -4.17 27.33
CA ARG A 26 6.02 -5.16 26.24
C ARG A 26 6.05 -4.55 24.84
N GLU A 27 5.62 -3.30 24.68
CA GLU A 27 5.62 -2.62 23.38
C GLU A 27 7.03 -2.15 22.99
N VAL A 28 7.81 -1.64 23.96
CA VAL A 28 9.24 -1.29 23.77
C VAL A 28 10.11 -2.52 23.52
N ASP A 29 9.86 -3.64 24.22
CA ASP A 29 10.57 -4.91 24.02
C ASP A 29 10.25 -5.52 22.64
N LYS A 30 9.04 -5.32 22.11
CA LYS A 30 8.70 -5.72 20.73
C LYS A 30 9.50 -4.91 19.70
N ASP A 31 9.49 -3.58 19.78
CA ASP A 31 10.21 -2.73 18.82
C ASP A 31 11.73 -2.97 18.83
N GLN A 32 12.32 -3.22 20.01
CA GLN A 32 13.75 -3.59 20.13
C GLN A 32 14.05 -4.97 19.54
N ARG A 33 13.17 -5.96 19.75
CA ARG A 33 13.31 -7.29 19.13
C ARG A 33 13.17 -7.23 17.62
N PHE A 34 12.32 -6.36 17.08
CA PHE A 34 12.19 -6.15 15.64
C PHE A 34 13.44 -5.51 15.04
N SER A 35 14.02 -4.50 15.68
CA SER A 35 15.30 -3.91 15.25
C SER A 35 16.45 -4.93 15.27
N ALA A 36 16.51 -5.76 16.32
CA ALA A 36 17.51 -6.82 16.43
C ALA A 36 17.30 -7.97 15.42
N LEU A 37 16.06 -8.17 14.95
CA LEU A 37 15.74 -9.11 13.87
C LEU A 37 16.31 -8.62 12.53
N TYR A 38 16.17 -7.33 12.23
CA TYR A 38 16.79 -6.72 11.04
C TYR A 38 18.33 -6.80 11.07
N GLU A 39 18.95 -6.44 12.19
CA GLU A 39 20.42 -6.54 12.35
C GLU A 39 20.94 -7.99 12.23
N ARG A 40 20.14 -8.98 12.63
CA ARG A 40 20.50 -10.40 12.48
C ARG A 40 20.34 -10.91 11.05
N LEU A 41 19.36 -10.41 10.31
CA LEU A 41 19.16 -10.77 8.90
C LEU A 41 20.32 -10.27 8.03
N ASP A 42 20.89 -9.10 8.35
CA ASP A 42 22.09 -8.55 7.70
C ASP A 42 23.37 -9.36 8.00
N GLN A 43 23.36 -10.23 9.01
CA GLN A 43 24.54 -11.01 9.46
C GLN A 43 24.54 -12.48 8.98
N LEU A 44 23.54 -12.92 8.22
CA LEU A 44 23.49 -14.30 7.72
C LEU A 44 24.51 -14.53 6.58
N PRO A 45 25.20 -15.69 6.56
CA PRO A 45 26.26 -15.98 5.60
C PRO A 45 25.75 -15.96 4.14
N VAL A 46 26.54 -15.31 3.29
CA VAL A 46 26.21 -14.81 1.93
C VAL A 46 25.86 -15.91 0.88
N SER A 47 25.77 -17.19 1.27
CA SER A 47 25.54 -18.27 0.31
C SER A 47 24.06 -18.58 0.00
N LEU A 48 23.11 -17.96 0.70
CA LEU A 48 21.67 -18.01 0.38
C LEU A 48 21.09 -16.64 0.02
N SER A 49 21.92 -15.59 0.07
CA SER A 49 21.45 -14.20 0.10
C SER A 49 21.45 -13.49 -1.26
N SER A 50 22.13 -14.00 -2.30
CA SER A 50 22.23 -13.26 -3.57
C SER A 50 20.92 -13.18 -4.36
N ARG A 51 20.00 -14.14 -4.21
CA ARG A 51 18.72 -14.11 -4.92
C ARG A 51 17.81 -13.02 -4.37
N TYR A 52 17.74 -12.85 -3.06
CA TYR A 52 16.64 -12.13 -2.43
C TYR A 52 16.92 -10.68 -2.01
N HIS A 53 18.11 -10.13 -2.29
CA HIS A 53 18.48 -8.75 -1.93
C HIS A 53 17.71 -7.65 -2.68
N HIS A 54 16.83 -8.00 -3.64
CA HIS A 54 16.19 -7.04 -4.55
C HIS A 54 14.71 -7.33 -4.85
N PHE A 55 14.03 -8.21 -4.11
CA PHE A 55 12.63 -8.52 -4.38
C PHE A 55 11.69 -7.78 -3.43
N GLY A 56 10.68 -7.11 -4.00
CA GLY A 56 9.53 -6.60 -3.27
C GLY A 56 8.56 -7.73 -2.94
N LEU A 57 8.06 -8.42 -3.96
CA LEU A 57 7.13 -9.55 -3.83
C LEU A 57 7.54 -10.70 -4.76
N VAL A 58 7.47 -11.94 -4.27
CA VAL A 58 7.67 -13.14 -5.10
C VAL A 58 6.50 -14.09 -4.85
N PHE A 59 5.87 -14.55 -5.93
CA PHE A 59 4.80 -15.54 -5.90
C PHE A 59 5.32 -16.82 -6.53
N GLU A 60 5.27 -17.92 -5.78
CA GLU A 60 5.72 -19.25 -6.21
C GLU A 60 4.56 -20.24 -6.16
N ASN A 61 4.08 -20.63 -7.33
CA ASN A 61 2.98 -21.58 -7.52
C ASN A 61 1.74 -21.25 -6.67
N LEU A 62 1.39 -19.97 -6.54
CA LEU A 62 0.26 -19.52 -5.73
C LEU A 62 -1.04 -20.07 -6.33
N SER A 63 -1.80 -20.83 -5.53
CA SER A 63 -3.12 -21.33 -5.93
C SER A 63 -4.14 -21.11 -4.82
N TYR A 64 -5.36 -20.79 -5.21
CA TYR A 64 -6.46 -20.52 -4.28
C TYR A 64 -7.77 -21.07 -4.84
N ARG A 65 -8.54 -21.72 -3.97
CA ARG A 65 -9.89 -22.19 -4.24
C ARG A 65 -10.87 -21.43 -3.36
N ASP A 66 -12.01 -21.06 -3.91
CA ASP A 66 -13.10 -20.45 -3.15
C ASP A 66 -13.77 -21.46 -2.20
N GLU A 67 -14.76 -20.99 -1.44
CA GLU A 67 -15.51 -21.81 -0.48
C GLU A 67 -16.28 -22.96 -1.16
N ASP A 68 -16.63 -22.81 -2.44
CA ASP A 68 -17.30 -23.81 -3.25
C ASP A 68 -16.33 -24.80 -3.92
N GLY A 69 -15.02 -24.60 -3.75
CA GLY A 69 -13.95 -25.45 -4.28
C GLY A 69 -13.50 -25.11 -5.71
N HIS A 70 -14.06 -24.06 -6.32
CA HIS A 70 -13.64 -23.60 -7.64
C HIS A 70 -12.25 -23.00 -7.58
N MET A 71 -11.42 -23.31 -8.59
CA MET A 71 -10.07 -22.76 -8.65
C MET A 71 -10.14 -21.31 -9.16
N VAL A 72 -9.72 -20.36 -8.33
CA VAL A 72 -9.71 -18.93 -8.68
C VAL A 72 -8.31 -18.43 -9.03
N LEU A 73 -7.27 -18.91 -8.35
CA LEU A 73 -5.87 -18.70 -8.72
C LEU A 73 -5.23 -20.06 -8.96
N ALA A 74 -4.52 -20.24 -10.07
CA ALA A 74 -4.08 -21.55 -10.54
C ALA A 74 -2.58 -21.58 -10.87
N GLY A 75 -1.73 -21.71 -9.84
CA GLY A 75 -0.28 -21.86 -9.99
C GLY A 75 0.41 -20.58 -10.47
N LEU A 76 0.02 -19.44 -9.91
CA LEU A 76 0.53 -18.13 -10.27
C LEU A 76 2.01 -17.98 -9.87
N ASN A 77 2.83 -17.54 -10.82
CA ASN A 77 4.25 -17.24 -10.63
C ASN A 77 4.52 -15.83 -11.12
N MET A 78 4.98 -14.95 -10.22
CA MET A 78 5.25 -13.55 -10.52
C MET A 78 6.38 -13.04 -9.63
N THR A 79 7.12 -12.05 -10.11
CA THR A 79 8.17 -11.39 -9.33
C THR A 79 8.07 -9.88 -9.52
N ILE A 80 7.95 -9.17 -8.40
CA ILE A 80 7.91 -7.72 -8.28
C ILE A 80 9.23 -7.30 -7.65
N GLU A 81 10.13 -6.73 -8.44
CA GLU A 81 11.42 -6.25 -7.96
C GLU A 81 11.27 -4.96 -7.16
N GLN A 82 12.13 -4.79 -6.16
CA GLN A 82 12.13 -3.61 -5.30
C GLN A 82 12.39 -2.33 -6.11
N GLY A 83 11.65 -1.27 -5.81
CA GLY A 83 11.82 0.06 -6.42
C GLY A 83 11.20 0.21 -7.81
N LYS A 84 10.72 -0.87 -8.43
CA LYS A 84 10.05 -0.88 -9.73
C LYS A 84 8.53 -0.79 -9.62
N LYS A 85 7.87 -0.48 -10.74
CA LYS A 85 6.43 -0.30 -10.90
C LYS A 85 5.87 -1.43 -11.77
N TYR A 86 4.89 -2.13 -11.25
CA TYR A 86 4.24 -3.24 -11.96
C TYR A 86 2.75 -3.02 -12.06
N LEU A 87 2.18 -3.43 -13.19
CA LEU A 87 0.74 -3.48 -13.42
C LEU A 87 0.31 -4.94 -13.53
N LEU A 88 -0.67 -5.35 -12.74
CA LEU A 88 -1.42 -6.58 -12.93
C LEU A 88 -2.77 -6.21 -13.55
N LEU A 89 -2.94 -6.61 -14.81
CA LEU A 89 -4.15 -6.37 -15.58
C LEU A 89 -4.94 -7.67 -15.69
N GLY A 90 -6.25 -7.64 -15.47
CA GLY A 90 -7.10 -8.80 -15.72
C GLY A 90 -8.57 -8.43 -15.71
N THR A 91 -9.44 -9.31 -16.21
CA THR A 91 -10.89 -9.10 -16.17
C THR A 91 -11.41 -9.11 -14.72
N GLU A 92 -12.67 -8.71 -14.51
CA GLU A 92 -13.30 -8.74 -13.16
C GLU A 92 -13.25 -10.14 -12.52
N GLU A 93 -13.29 -11.20 -13.35
CA GLU A 93 -13.34 -12.60 -12.91
C GLU A 93 -11.96 -13.30 -12.97
N SER A 94 -10.88 -12.57 -13.27
CA SER A 94 -9.54 -13.14 -13.45
C SER A 94 -8.86 -13.61 -12.15
N GLY A 95 -9.37 -13.23 -10.98
CA GLY A 95 -8.77 -13.53 -9.66
C GLY A 95 -7.95 -12.38 -9.04
N ASN A 96 -7.98 -11.19 -9.64
CA ASN A 96 -7.29 -9.99 -9.14
C ASN A 96 -7.72 -9.62 -7.70
N ALA A 97 -9.03 -9.67 -7.41
CA ALA A 97 -9.55 -9.35 -6.09
C ALA A 97 -9.08 -10.37 -5.03
N GLU A 98 -9.02 -11.65 -5.39
CA GLU A 98 -8.54 -12.72 -4.51
C GLU A 98 -7.05 -12.58 -4.23
N LEU A 99 -6.25 -12.17 -5.21
CA LEU A 99 -4.85 -11.84 -4.99
C LEU A 99 -4.68 -10.70 -3.97
N LEU A 100 -5.47 -9.63 -4.10
CA LEU A 100 -5.47 -8.52 -3.14
C LEU A 100 -5.90 -8.97 -1.73
N LYS A 101 -6.91 -9.83 -1.63
CA LYS A 101 -7.36 -10.43 -0.36
C LYS A 101 -6.27 -11.31 0.28
N ILE A 102 -5.52 -12.06 -0.50
CA ILE A 102 -4.38 -12.86 -0.02
C ILE A 102 -3.28 -11.93 0.51
N LEU A 103 -2.86 -10.94 -0.29
CA LEU A 103 -1.81 -9.99 0.09
C LEU A 103 -2.16 -9.19 1.36
N SER A 104 -3.45 -8.94 1.60
CA SER A 104 -3.96 -8.21 2.77
C SER A 104 -4.31 -9.12 3.97
N HIS A 105 -3.97 -10.42 3.91
CA HIS A 105 -4.29 -11.43 4.93
C HIS A 105 -5.79 -11.67 5.19
N GLN A 106 -6.67 -11.20 4.30
CA GLN A 106 -8.09 -11.54 4.35
C GLN A 106 -8.33 -13.00 3.96
N ILE A 107 -7.46 -13.57 3.10
CA ILE A 107 -7.40 -14.99 2.77
C ILE A 107 -6.02 -15.50 3.20
N GLN A 108 -5.99 -16.56 4.02
CA GLN A 108 -4.75 -17.18 4.52
C GLN A 108 -4.61 -18.64 4.10
N GLU A 109 -5.73 -19.29 3.77
CA GLU A 109 -5.77 -20.65 3.26
C GLU A 109 -5.55 -20.63 1.74
N TYR A 110 -4.31 -20.84 1.31
CA TYR A 110 -3.91 -20.94 -0.08
C TYR A 110 -2.69 -21.85 -0.24
N ASP A 111 -2.53 -22.44 -1.41
CA ASP A 111 -1.39 -23.28 -1.77
C ASP A 111 -0.25 -22.46 -2.39
N GLY A 112 0.97 -22.96 -2.30
CA GLY A 112 2.18 -22.25 -2.75
C GLY A 112 2.67 -21.22 -1.74
N ASN A 113 3.54 -20.32 -2.20
CA ASN A 113 4.22 -19.34 -1.36
C ASN A 113 4.12 -17.94 -1.94
N VAL A 114 3.94 -16.97 -1.04
CA VAL A 114 4.12 -15.54 -1.34
C VAL A 114 5.17 -15.01 -0.40
N TYR A 115 6.22 -14.38 -0.92
CA TYR A 115 7.28 -13.78 -0.13
C TYR A 115 7.23 -12.27 -0.24
N VAL A 116 7.40 -11.59 0.89
CA VAL A 116 7.63 -10.16 0.96
C VAL A 116 9.07 -9.95 1.41
N GLY A 117 9.93 -9.54 0.48
CA GLY A 117 11.38 -9.66 0.65
C GLY A 117 11.79 -11.11 0.91
N HIS A 118 12.29 -11.38 2.13
CA HIS A 118 12.76 -12.71 2.54
C HIS A 118 11.76 -13.51 3.37
N GLN A 119 10.65 -12.91 3.80
CA GLN A 119 9.70 -13.53 4.73
C GLN A 119 8.50 -14.05 3.96
N ASN A 120 8.07 -15.27 4.27
CA ASN A 120 6.82 -15.79 3.73
C ASN A 120 5.65 -14.99 4.31
N LEU A 121 4.69 -14.62 3.46
CA LEU A 121 3.51 -13.86 3.83
C LEU A 121 2.72 -14.56 4.95
N LYS A 122 2.67 -15.89 4.97
CA LYS A 122 2.00 -16.67 6.04
C LYS A 122 2.64 -16.49 7.42
N GLU A 123 3.91 -16.10 7.48
CA GLU A 123 4.67 -15.92 8.72
C GLU A 123 4.62 -14.47 9.23
N LEU A 124 4.27 -13.52 8.36
CA LEU A 124 4.11 -12.11 8.74
C LEU A 124 2.84 -11.92 9.57
N GLN A 125 2.86 -10.98 10.53
CA GLN A 125 1.69 -10.69 11.36
C GLN A 125 1.44 -9.18 11.52
N GLY A 126 0.17 -8.79 11.36
CA GLY A 126 -0.41 -7.50 11.77
C GLY A 126 0.46 -6.29 11.42
N LYS A 127 0.91 -5.56 12.44
CA LYS A 127 1.68 -4.31 12.30
C LYS A 127 2.95 -4.43 11.44
N SER A 128 3.56 -5.63 11.36
CA SER A 128 4.74 -5.82 10.51
C SER A 128 4.38 -5.81 9.03
N LEU A 129 3.23 -6.38 8.66
CA LEU A 129 2.76 -6.35 7.28
C LEU A 129 2.37 -4.94 6.86
N GLU A 130 1.62 -4.21 7.68
CA GLU A 130 1.20 -2.82 7.41
C GLU A 130 2.38 -1.84 7.28
N ARG A 131 3.52 -2.14 7.95
CA ARG A 131 4.76 -1.39 7.77
C ARG A 131 5.47 -1.69 6.46
N ILE A 132 5.20 -2.81 5.81
CA ILE A 132 5.86 -3.22 4.58
C ILE A 132 4.96 -2.95 3.37
N LEU A 133 3.72 -3.46 3.40
CA LEU A 133 2.69 -3.29 2.39
C LEU A 133 1.70 -2.21 2.82
N ALA A 134 1.51 -1.20 1.98
CA ALA A 134 0.40 -0.27 2.12
C ALA A 134 -0.60 -0.43 0.98
N PHE A 135 -1.84 -0.70 1.34
CA PHE A 135 -2.94 -0.80 0.39
C PHE A 135 -3.60 0.56 0.18
N ILE A 136 -3.69 0.97 -1.08
CA ILE A 136 -4.40 2.16 -1.52
C ILE A 136 -5.71 1.70 -2.15
N HIS A 137 -6.74 1.63 -1.32
CA HIS A 137 -8.08 1.23 -1.75
C HIS A 137 -8.81 2.39 -2.44
N LYS A 138 -9.89 2.07 -3.18
CA LYS A 138 -10.79 3.09 -3.76
C LYS A 138 -11.54 3.88 -2.68
N ASN A 139 -12.09 3.15 -1.71
CA ASN A 139 -12.89 3.72 -0.63
C ASN A 139 -12.01 3.93 0.60
N ILE A 140 -11.39 5.11 0.67
CA ILE A 140 -10.51 5.46 1.77
C ILE A 140 -11.29 6.14 2.88
N PHE A 141 -11.19 5.57 4.07
CA PHE A 141 -11.67 6.18 5.28
C PHE A 141 -10.79 7.37 5.67
N VAL A 142 -11.41 8.55 5.80
CA VAL A 142 -10.77 9.78 6.24
C VAL A 142 -11.54 10.29 7.45
N LEU A 143 -10.82 10.54 8.55
CA LEU A 143 -11.37 11.10 9.76
C LEU A 143 -11.87 12.52 9.48
N ASN A 144 -12.91 12.92 10.21
CA ASN A 144 -13.33 14.31 10.22
C ASN A 144 -12.36 15.15 11.07
N ASP A 145 -11.17 15.40 10.51
CA ASP A 145 -10.10 16.19 11.11
C ASP A 145 -9.22 16.78 10.00
N THR A 146 -8.21 17.57 10.38
CA THR A 146 -7.19 18.13 9.48
C THR A 146 -6.49 17.05 8.64
N ILE A 147 -5.97 17.43 7.47
CA ILE A 147 -5.14 16.54 6.64
C ILE A 147 -3.94 16.02 7.44
N TYR A 148 -3.29 16.91 8.20
CA TYR A 148 -2.15 16.54 9.05
C TYR A 148 -2.50 15.40 10.01
N ARG A 149 -3.60 15.52 10.78
CA ARG A 149 -4.02 14.48 11.72
C ARG A 149 -4.55 13.23 11.03
N ASN A 150 -5.13 13.39 9.85
CA ASN A 150 -5.49 12.26 9.01
C ASN A 150 -4.29 11.46 8.54
N ILE A 151 -3.13 12.08 8.37
CA ILE A 151 -1.89 11.38 8.00
C ILE A 151 -1.21 10.82 9.26
N ALA A 152 -1.20 11.59 10.35
CA ALA A 152 -0.56 11.25 11.62
C ALA A 152 -1.45 10.39 12.55
N LEU A 153 -2.03 9.29 12.04
CA LEU A 153 -2.97 8.43 12.78
C LEU A 153 -2.33 7.57 13.89
N HIS A 154 -1.06 7.22 13.73
CA HIS A 154 -0.30 6.31 14.59
C HIS A 154 0.92 7.06 15.20
N PRO A 155 1.64 6.50 16.20
CA PRO A 155 2.24 7.25 17.31
C PRO A 155 3.24 8.33 16.88
N HIS A 156 3.31 9.42 17.65
CA HIS A 156 4.24 10.56 17.57
C HIS A 156 5.22 10.56 16.39
N TYR A 157 4.70 10.70 15.17
CA TYR A 157 5.54 10.93 14.01
C TYR A 157 6.25 12.27 14.18
N ASP A 158 7.50 12.33 13.72
CA ASP A 158 8.18 13.61 13.55
C ASP A 158 7.34 14.48 12.61
N GLU A 159 6.99 15.67 13.07
CA GLU A 159 6.22 16.65 12.30
C GLU A 159 6.87 16.90 10.92
N LYS A 160 8.20 16.93 10.85
CA LYS A 160 8.93 17.09 9.58
C LYS A 160 8.60 15.96 8.60
N LYS A 161 8.51 14.73 9.10
CA LYS A 161 8.19 13.54 8.27
C LYS A 161 6.77 13.62 7.72
N VAL A 162 5.82 14.04 8.54
CA VAL A 162 4.43 14.23 8.12
C VAL A 162 4.33 15.32 7.06
N ARG A 163 4.95 16.49 7.29
CA ARG A 163 4.96 17.58 6.31
C ARG A 163 5.65 17.19 5.00
N GLU A 164 6.74 16.43 5.07
CA GLU A 164 7.41 15.92 3.87
C GLU A 164 6.52 14.96 3.08
N SER A 165 5.81 14.04 3.74
CA SER A 165 4.85 13.18 3.04
C SER A 165 3.73 14.00 2.36
N MET A 166 3.23 15.05 3.03
CA MET A 166 2.19 15.93 2.48
C MET A 166 2.70 16.64 1.23
N ARG A 167 3.94 17.12 1.25
CA ARG A 167 4.60 17.75 0.11
C ARG A 167 4.77 16.79 -1.06
N ARG A 168 5.21 15.55 -0.79
CA ARG A 168 5.39 14.52 -1.82
C ARG A 168 4.10 14.14 -2.54
N VAL A 169 2.95 14.32 -1.89
CA VAL A 169 1.64 14.03 -2.48
C VAL A 169 0.85 15.29 -2.90
N GLY A 170 1.45 16.49 -2.80
CA GLY A 170 0.81 17.75 -3.17
C GLY A 170 -0.34 18.21 -2.25
N LEU A 171 -0.35 17.79 -0.97
CA LEU A 171 -1.38 18.19 0.01
C LEU A 171 -0.97 19.37 0.90
N ASN A 172 0.26 19.87 0.76
CA ASN A 172 0.84 20.94 1.59
C ASN A 172 0.28 22.34 1.30
N GLU A 173 -0.32 22.57 0.13
CA GLU A 173 -0.74 23.90 -0.32
C GLU A 173 -2.20 24.24 0.05
N ARG A 174 -2.94 23.34 0.70
CA ARG A 174 -4.33 23.63 1.08
C ARG A 174 -4.39 24.59 2.27
N PRO A 175 -5.24 25.63 2.22
CA PRO A 175 -5.49 26.51 3.37
C PRO A 175 -5.92 25.71 4.61
N GLU A 176 -6.68 24.62 4.43
CA GLU A 176 -7.14 23.78 5.54
C GLU A 176 -6.13 22.75 6.06
N ALA A 177 -4.95 22.63 5.43
CA ALA A 177 -3.92 21.68 5.84
C ALA A 177 -3.45 21.91 7.29
N ASN A 178 -3.59 23.14 7.79
CA ASN A 178 -3.13 23.58 9.11
C ASN A 178 -4.23 24.21 9.98
N THR A 179 -5.47 24.35 9.51
CA THR A 179 -6.54 24.98 10.32
C THR A 179 -7.18 23.95 11.25
N THR A 180 -7.18 24.24 12.55
CA THR A 180 -7.80 23.38 13.59
C THR A 180 -9.34 23.38 13.58
N ASP A 181 -9.97 24.09 12.64
CA ASP A 181 -11.43 24.21 12.61
C ASP A 181 -12.07 23.00 11.91
N ILE A 182 -12.28 21.96 12.71
CA ILE A 182 -12.85 20.67 12.32
C ILE A 182 -14.26 20.79 11.75
N ALA A 183 -14.97 21.90 12.01
CA ALA A 183 -16.32 22.16 11.47
C ALA A 183 -16.30 22.52 9.98
N LEU A 184 -15.24 23.20 9.50
CA LEU A 184 -15.05 23.53 8.08
C LEU A 184 -14.59 22.32 7.25
N ASN A 185 -14.01 21.31 7.90
CA ASN A 185 -13.43 20.13 7.24
C ASN A 185 -14.42 18.96 7.06
N ARG A 186 -15.69 19.11 7.47
CA ARG A 186 -16.72 18.07 7.33
C ARG A 186 -17.12 17.89 5.85
N GLY A 187 -16.58 16.85 5.22
CA GLY A 187 -17.13 16.28 3.98
C GLY A 187 -16.51 16.72 2.66
N PHE A 188 -15.38 17.45 2.65
CA PHE A 188 -14.87 18.12 1.45
C PHE A 188 -13.72 17.44 0.68
N TYR A 189 -13.23 16.26 1.11
CA TYR A 189 -12.14 15.61 0.37
C TYR A 189 -12.65 14.92 -0.90
N SER A 190 -12.10 15.31 -2.05
CA SER A 190 -12.30 14.63 -3.33
C SER A 190 -11.77 13.20 -3.27
N ALA A 191 -12.15 12.35 -4.24
CA ALA A 191 -11.61 10.99 -4.34
C ALA A 191 -10.07 10.99 -4.41
N ASN A 192 -9.49 11.85 -5.26
CA ASN A 192 -8.04 11.98 -5.38
C ASN A 192 -7.38 12.44 -4.09
N GLU A 193 -7.99 13.37 -3.36
CA GLU A 193 -7.44 13.85 -2.09
C GLU A 193 -7.45 12.77 -1.03
N ARG A 194 -8.51 11.96 -0.97
CA ARG A 194 -8.57 10.79 -0.08
C ARG A 194 -7.46 9.81 -0.43
N GLN A 195 -7.22 9.56 -1.71
CA GLN A 195 -6.10 8.73 -2.18
C GLN A 195 -4.74 9.31 -1.82
N LYS A 196 -4.50 10.61 -2.07
CA LYS A 196 -3.30 11.33 -1.65
C LYS A 196 -3.07 11.23 -0.14
N ILE A 197 -4.13 11.33 0.67
CA ILE A 197 -4.05 11.11 2.13
C ILE A 197 -3.60 9.68 2.44
N SER A 198 -4.16 8.67 1.77
CA SER A 198 -3.75 7.27 1.96
C SER A 198 -2.30 7.01 1.56
N ILE A 199 -1.85 7.61 0.46
CA ILE A 199 -0.47 7.53 0.00
C ILE A 199 0.45 8.22 1.01
N ALA A 200 0.10 9.41 1.49
CA ALA A 200 0.86 10.10 2.52
C ALA A 200 0.95 9.27 3.83
N ARG A 201 -0.12 8.58 4.24
CA ARG A 201 -0.08 7.63 5.37
C ARG A 201 0.96 6.53 5.14
N ALA A 202 1.00 5.94 3.94
CA ALA A 202 1.99 4.93 3.59
C ALA A 202 3.42 5.48 3.64
N LEU A 203 3.64 6.68 3.11
CA LEU A 203 4.95 7.34 3.12
C LEU A 203 5.43 7.67 4.55
N VAL A 204 4.54 8.18 5.41
CA VAL A 204 4.89 8.44 6.82
C VAL A 204 5.17 7.15 7.58
N ASN A 205 4.52 6.05 7.23
CA ASN A 205 4.79 4.74 7.84
C ASN A 205 6.08 4.07 7.31
N ASN A 206 6.76 4.67 6.32
CA ASN A 206 7.88 4.06 5.58
C ASN A 206 7.51 2.71 4.93
N SER A 207 6.29 2.58 4.41
CA SER A 207 5.90 1.39 3.66
C SER A 207 6.80 1.22 2.44
N SER A 208 7.27 0.00 2.22
CA SER A 208 8.25 -0.33 1.16
C SER A 208 7.59 -0.67 -0.17
N ILE A 209 6.32 -1.07 -0.12
CA ILE A 209 5.53 -1.49 -1.27
C ILE A 209 4.14 -0.88 -1.18
N LEU A 210 3.72 -0.23 -2.26
CA LEU A 210 2.33 0.23 -2.43
C LEU A 210 1.58 -0.78 -3.29
N ILE A 211 0.42 -1.22 -2.80
CA ILE A 211 -0.53 -2.04 -3.55
C ILE A 211 -1.74 -1.16 -3.88
N LEU A 212 -1.98 -0.91 -5.16
CA LEU A 212 -3.09 -0.07 -5.60
C LEU A 212 -4.19 -0.97 -6.14
N ASP A 213 -5.40 -0.79 -5.63
CA ASP A 213 -6.61 -1.35 -6.23
C ASP A 213 -7.19 -0.28 -7.18
N SER A 214 -6.59 -0.18 -8.36
CA SER A 214 -6.98 0.80 -9.38
C SER A 214 -8.16 0.23 -10.17
N THR A 215 -9.36 0.73 -9.90
CA THR A 215 -10.46 0.61 -10.89
C THR A 215 -11.01 1.96 -11.26
N SER A 216 -10.19 2.98 -11.05
CA SER A 216 -10.48 4.32 -11.51
C SER A 216 -10.46 4.26 -13.02
N ASP A 217 -11.61 4.54 -13.63
CA ASP A 217 -11.69 4.84 -15.05
C ASP A 217 -10.81 6.08 -15.29
N CYS A 218 -9.57 5.82 -15.69
CA CYS A 218 -8.51 6.81 -15.89
C CYS A 218 -8.84 7.79 -17.03
N THR A 219 -9.93 7.56 -17.76
CA THR A 219 -10.42 8.43 -18.85
C THR A 219 -10.71 9.87 -18.43
N LYS A 220 -10.79 10.18 -17.12
CA LYS A 220 -11.08 11.53 -16.62
C LYS A 220 -9.99 12.15 -15.75
N ASP A 221 -9.22 11.34 -15.01
CA ASP A 221 -8.21 11.86 -14.09
C ASP A 221 -7.20 10.78 -13.66
N CYS A 222 -5.98 10.89 -14.18
CA CYS A 222 -4.83 10.02 -13.91
C CYS A 222 -3.92 10.54 -12.78
N GLU A 223 -4.26 11.68 -12.15
CA GLU A 223 -3.35 12.44 -11.28
C GLU A 223 -2.73 11.60 -10.16
N VAL A 224 -3.52 10.75 -9.51
CA VAL A 224 -3.04 9.95 -8.37
C VAL A 224 -2.09 8.85 -8.81
N GLU A 225 -2.41 8.16 -9.90
CA GLU A 225 -1.57 7.09 -10.43
C GLU A 225 -0.26 7.67 -10.98
N GLU A 226 -0.33 8.79 -11.71
CA GLU A 226 0.84 9.55 -12.13
C GLU A 226 1.76 9.94 -10.97
N LEU A 227 1.16 10.46 -9.89
CA LEU A 227 1.88 10.82 -8.68
C LEU A 227 2.60 9.62 -8.10
N ILE A 228 1.94 8.46 -8.01
CA ILE A 228 2.54 7.22 -7.46
C ILE A 228 3.68 6.71 -8.33
N LEU A 229 3.50 6.73 -9.65
CA LEU A 229 4.53 6.31 -10.61
C LEU A 229 5.74 7.25 -10.58
N ASN A 230 5.56 8.53 -10.22
CA ASN A 230 6.64 9.50 -10.01
C ASN A 230 7.38 9.36 -8.67
N ILE A 231 6.87 8.57 -7.72
CA ILE A 231 7.56 8.34 -6.44
C ILE A 231 8.79 7.47 -6.68
N ARG A 232 9.98 8.09 -6.62
CA ARG A 232 11.27 7.40 -6.72
C ARG A 232 11.46 6.37 -5.61
N ASP A 233 12.20 5.31 -5.93
CA ASP A 233 12.62 4.24 -5.01
C ASP A 233 11.47 3.53 -4.28
N MET A 234 10.26 3.61 -4.83
CA MET A 234 9.06 2.99 -4.27
C MET A 234 8.64 1.81 -5.12
N THR A 235 8.50 0.64 -4.51
CA THR A 235 7.91 -0.53 -5.18
C THR A 235 6.41 -0.35 -5.31
N VAL A 236 5.85 -0.58 -6.49
CA VAL A 236 4.40 -0.43 -6.73
C VAL A 236 3.88 -1.65 -7.47
N LEU A 237 2.77 -2.20 -6.97
CA LEU A 237 1.93 -3.15 -7.70
C LEU A 237 0.55 -2.52 -7.85
N SER A 238 0.22 -2.08 -9.06
CA SER A 238 -1.12 -1.65 -9.42
C SER A 238 -1.91 -2.85 -9.92
N VAL A 239 -3.10 -3.06 -9.39
CA VAL A 239 -4.01 -4.13 -9.82
C VAL A 239 -5.23 -3.48 -10.44
N SER A 240 -5.48 -3.76 -11.72
CA SER A 240 -6.54 -3.11 -12.50
C SER A 240 -7.29 -4.07 -13.41
N HIS A 241 -8.54 -3.72 -13.72
CA HIS A 241 -9.29 -4.27 -14.84
C HIS A 241 -9.46 -3.28 -16.01
N ILE A 242 -9.13 -2.01 -15.80
CA ILE A 242 -9.17 -0.96 -16.83
C ILE A 242 -7.74 -0.56 -17.16
N LEU A 243 -7.43 -0.51 -18.44
CA LEU A 243 -6.13 -0.03 -18.90
C LEU A 243 -6.11 1.49 -19.03
N SER A 244 -5.28 2.18 -18.24
CA SER A 244 -4.93 3.58 -18.50
C SER A 244 -3.94 3.67 -19.66
N LYS A 245 -4.39 4.12 -20.83
CA LYS A 245 -3.51 4.25 -22.01
C LYS A 245 -2.40 5.27 -21.82
N GLU A 246 -2.65 6.33 -21.04
CA GLU A 246 -1.68 7.40 -20.81
C GLU A 246 -0.53 6.97 -19.89
N LEU A 247 -0.74 5.92 -19.07
CA LEU A 247 0.21 5.51 -18.04
C LEU A 247 0.75 4.10 -18.20
N VAL A 248 0.13 3.27 -19.04
CA VAL A 248 0.50 1.85 -19.19
C VAL A 248 1.97 1.66 -19.58
N ASP A 249 2.54 2.56 -20.38
CA ASP A 249 3.93 2.51 -20.83
C ASP A 249 4.95 2.93 -19.75
N ARG A 250 4.47 3.47 -18.63
CA ARG A 250 5.30 3.90 -17.50
C ARG A 250 5.58 2.78 -16.50
N TYR A 251 4.94 1.63 -16.63
CA TYR A 251 5.20 0.45 -15.81
C TYR A 251 6.42 -0.29 -16.33
N ASP A 252 7.29 -0.75 -15.41
CA ASP A 252 8.49 -1.52 -15.75
C ASP A 252 8.14 -2.88 -16.35
N LYS A 253 7.05 -3.49 -15.88
CA LYS A 253 6.48 -4.74 -16.41
C LYS A 253 4.98 -4.82 -16.13
N ILE A 254 4.26 -5.42 -17.06
CA ILE A 254 2.84 -5.70 -16.99
C ILE A 254 2.66 -7.22 -16.93
N PHE A 255 1.77 -7.68 -16.06
CA PHE A 255 1.27 -9.05 -15.99
C PHE A 255 -0.18 -9.07 -16.42
N VAL A 256 -0.56 -9.98 -17.31
CA VAL A 256 -1.95 -10.21 -17.69
C VAL A 256 -2.45 -11.47 -17.00
N LEU A 257 -3.48 -11.31 -16.18
CA LEU A 257 -4.17 -12.37 -15.48
C LEU A 257 -5.44 -12.75 -16.23
N ASP A 258 -5.57 -14.03 -16.54
CA ASP A 258 -6.77 -14.62 -17.15
C ASP A 258 -7.01 -16.01 -16.55
N GLU A 259 -8.27 -16.29 -16.19
CA GLU A 259 -8.69 -17.53 -15.51
C GLU A 259 -7.73 -17.98 -14.38
N GLY A 260 -7.31 -17.04 -13.53
CA GLY A 260 -6.43 -17.32 -12.39
C GLY A 260 -4.96 -17.60 -12.73
N ARG A 261 -4.53 -17.36 -13.97
CA ARG A 261 -3.16 -17.60 -14.45
C ARG A 261 -2.57 -16.35 -15.09
N VAL A 262 -1.28 -16.18 -14.92
CA VAL A 262 -0.53 -15.19 -15.70
C VAL A 262 -0.36 -15.76 -17.11
N VAL A 263 -1.09 -15.21 -18.07
CA VAL A 263 -1.06 -15.66 -19.47
C VAL A 263 -0.02 -14.91 -20.30
N GLU A 264 0.28 -13.66 -19.93
CA GLU A 264 1.29 -12.83 -20.56
C GLU A 264 2.04 -12.01 -19.51
N GLU A 265 3.32 -11.75 -19.76
CA GLU A 265 4.11 -10.78 -19.01
C GLU A 265 5.16 -10.12 -19.90
N GLY A 266 5.45 -8.84 -19.67
CA GLY A 266 6.44 -8.11 -20.45
C GLY A 266 6.38 -6.61 -20.28
N SER A 267 7.22 -5.88 -21.01
CA SER A 267 7.04 -4.43 -21.16
C SER A 267 5.82 -4.13 -22.03
N PHE A 268 5.33 -2.90 -21.96
CA PHE A 268 4.25 -2.43 -22.84
C PHE A 268 4.53 -2.71 -24.33
N SER A 269 5.74 -2.39 -24.79
CA SER A 269 6.13 -2.58 -26.18
C SER A 269 6.17 -4.05 -26.58
N ASP A 270 6.67 -4.93 -25.71
CA ASP A 270 6.74 -6.37 -25.98
C ASP A 270 5.33 -6.96 -26.11
N LEU A 271 4.42 -6.61 -25.18
CA LEU A 271 3.05 -7.11 -25.17
C LEU A 271 2.22 -6.60 -26.35
N LEU A 272 2.44 -5.35 -26.79
CA LEU A 272 1.82 -4.85 -28.03
C LEU A 272 2.28 -5.64 -29.26
N LEU A 273 3.57 -5.96 -29.36
CA LEU A 273 4.13 -6.70 -30.50
C LEU A 273 3.68 -8.16 -30.52
N GLN A 274 3.44 -8.77 -29.35
CA GLN A 274 2.93 -10.13 -29.25
C GLN A 274 1.50 -10.28 -29.80
N GLY A 275 0.68 -9.22 -29.75
CA GLY A 275 -0.68 -9.23 -30.29
C GLY A 275 -1.66 -10.15 -29.53
N GLY A 276 -1.38 -10.45 -28.27
CA GLY A 276 -2.15 -11.38 -27.43
C GLY A 276 -3.39 -10.79 -26.72
N HIS A 277 -3.69 -11.33 -25.54
CA HIS A 277 -4.71 -10.86 -24.61
C HIS A 277 -4.48 -9.40 -24.25
N PHE A 278 -3.24 -9.00 -23.94
CA PHE A 278 -2.95 -7.59 -23.63
C PHE A 278 -3.38 -6.67 -24.77
N TYR A 279 -2.96 -6.98 -26.00
CA TYR A 279 -3.30 -6.20 -27.19
C TYR A 279 -4.81 -6.14 -27.41
N SER A 280 -5.51 -7.25 -27.21
CA SER A 280 -6.97 -7.33 -27.32
C SER A 280 -7.67 -6.41 -26.30
N MET A 281 -7.17 -6.37 -25.05
CA MET A 281 -7.66 -5.43 -24.03
C MET A 281 -7.35 -3.98 -24.39
N TYR A 282 -6.13 -3.71 -24.86
CA TYR A 282 -5.67 -2.38 -25.28
C TYR A 282 -6.53 -1.80 -26.40
N VAL A 283 -6.82 -2.58 -27.45
CA VAL A 283 -7.63 -2.16 -28.60
C VAL A 283 -9.10 -2.01 -28.24
N ARG A 284 -9.66 -2.90 -27.40
CA ARG A 284 -11.05 -2.75 -26.94
C ARG A 284 -11.26 -1.45 -26.15
N ASN A 285 -10.24 -1.03 -25.39
CA ASN A 285 -10.23 0.29 -24.74
C ASN A 285 -10.10 1.48 -25.72
N GLU A 286 -10.00 1.29 -27.04
CA GLU A 286 -10.16 2.37 -28.05
C GLU A 286 -11.62 2.65 -28.42
N ALA A 287 -12.54 1.72 -28.15
CA ALA A 287 -13.86 1.70 -28.77
C ALA A 287 -14.98 2.37 -27.95
N ILE A 288 -14.64 3.19 -26.95
CA ILE A 288 -15.61 3.90 -26.08
C ILE A 288 -15.31 5.40 -26.08
#